data_AF-A0AAE1TJ24-F1
#
_entry.id   AF-A0AAE1TJ24-F1
#
_cell.length_a   1.000
_cell.length_b   1.000
_cell.length_c   1.000
_cell.angle_alpha   90.00
_cell.angle_beta   90.00
_cell.angle_gamma   90.00
#
_symmetry.space_group_name_H-M   'P 1'
#
loop_
_entity.id
_entity.type
_entity.pdbx_description
1 polymer ?
#
loop_
_entity_poly.entity_id
_entity_poly.type
_entity_poly.pdbx_seq_one_letter_code
_entity_poly.pdbx_strand_id
1 'polypeptide(L)'
;KQSTVPARVVLHKVGFNSSGQYRCEVSAEAPDFNTVNCRGSLMVVEPPADGPVITGGRTKYHVNDTVDLVCTSSPSRPPSRLSWLINGRQARPEFVTKERPYMGKDGLMTQISRLVFVTRPSHFHGGKLKIKCVADITGETLAKHSAFSHSFKQWERLFLDSYRPRELRTSYSFVQTQNGLVGMNRREFQHMQDSKGLIQTPESHKKLKTDSPWPRFASPGVAGRE
;
A
#
# COMPACT_ATOMS: atom_id res chain seq x y z
N LYS A 1 40.61 -21.79 -47.24
CA LYS A 1 39.83 -21.13 -46.16
C LYS A 1 40.69 -20.01 -45.60
N GLN A 2 40.27 -18.75 -45.69
CA GLN A 2 40.86 -17.69 -44.86
C GLN A 2 40.40 -17.90 -43.41
N SER A 3 41.24 -17.53 -42.44
CA SER A 3 40.99 -17.75 -41.01
C SER A 3 41.19 -16.43 -40.26
N THR A 4 40.10 -15.75 -39.94
CA THR A 4 40.13 -14.46 -39.25
C THR A 4 40.44 -14.63 -37.77
N VAL A 5 41.45 -13.93 -37.26
CA VAL A 5 41.77 -13.87 -35.83
C VAL A 5 40.74 -12.95 -35.13
N PRO A 6 40.14 -13.36 -33.98
CA PRO A 6 39.16 -12.52 -33.29
C PRO A 6 39.83 -11.29 -32.65
N ALA A 7 39.60 -10.12 -33.24
CA ALA A 7 40.03 -8.85 -32.66
C ALA A 7 39.16 -8.45 -31.45
N ARG A 8 39.80 -8.02 -30.36
CA ARG A 8 39.12 -7.56 -29.13
C ARG A 8 39.46 -6.10 -28.86
N VAL A 9 38.43 -5.26 -28.77
CA VAL A 9 38.54 -3.88 -28.29
C VAL A 9 38.14 -3.82 -26.82
N VAL A 10 38.88 -3.06 -26.00
CA VAL A 10 38.55 -2.77 -24.60
C VAL A 10 38.57 -1.26 -24.41
N LEU A 11 37.49 -0.70 -23.87
CA LEU A 11 37.38 0.73 -23.57
C LEU A 11 37.76 0.96 -22.10
N HIS A 12 38.73 1.84 -21.88
CA HIS A 12 39.16 2.28 -20.55
C HIS A 12 38.64 3.70 -20.27
N LYS A 13 38.36 4.02 -19.00
CA LYS A 13 37.81 5.32 -18.56
C LYS A 13 36.52 5.70 -19.32
N VAL A 14 35.61 4.73 -19.45
CA VAL A 14 34.28 4.91 -20.06
C VAL A 14 33.48 5.96 -19.27
N GLY A 15 32.89 6.92 -19.98
CA GLY A 15 32.00 7.95 -19.41
C GLY A 15 30.86 8.26 -20.38
N PHE A 16 29.95 9.18 -20.06
CA PHE A 16 28.74 9.39 -20.87
C PHE A 16 28.99 9.70 -22.35
N ASN A 17 30.09 10.40 -22.67
CA ASN A 17 30.48 10.72 -24.04
C ASN A 17 31.01 9.51 -24.84
N SER A 18 31.23 8.35 -24.18
CA SER A 18 31.48 7.06 -24.81
C SER A 18 30.18 6.35 -25.26
N SER A 19 29.01 6.95 -25.07
CA SER A 19 27.74 6.44 -25.62
C SER A 19 27.66 6.73 -27.12
N GLY A 20 27.40 5.72 -27.94
CA GLY A 20 27.36 5.87 -29.39
C GLY A 20 27.26 4.55 -30.15
N GLN A 21 27.29 4.62 -31.48
CA GLN A 21 27.33 3.46 -32.36
C GLN A 21 28.78 3.08 -32.66
N TYR A 22 29.17 1.88 -32.23
CA TYR A 22 30.46 1.27 -32.52
C TYR A 22 30.33 0.35 -33.74
N ARG A 23 31.31 0.41 -34.65
CA ARG A 23 31.37 -0.41 -35.87
C ARG A 23 32.60 -1.32 -35.79
N CYS A 24 32.39 -2.62 -35.97
CA CYS A 24 33.45 -3.57 -36.29
C CYS A 24 33.50 -3.72 -37.81
N GLU A 25 34.70 -3.80 -38.38
CA GLU A 25 34.92 -3.93 -39.82
C GLU A 25 36.10 -4.85 -40.08
N VAL A 26 35.96 -5.71 -41.08
CA VAL A 26 36.99 -6.63 -41.56
C VAL A 26 36.97 -6.57 -43.08
N SER A 27 38.12 -6.24 -43.68
CA SER A 27 38.31 -6.21 -45.13
C SER A 27 39.33 -7.27 -45.55
N ALA A 28 39.07 -7.95 -46.65
CA ALA A 28 40.04 -8.82 -47.31
C ALA A 28 40.99 -8.01 -48.21
N GLU A 29 42.21 -8.53 -48.39
CA GLU A 29 43.22 -7.98 -49.30
C GLU A 29 43.07 -8.55 -50.73
N ALA A 30 43.89 -8.07 -51.65
CA ALA A 30 43.86 -8.44 -53.07
C ALA A 30 43.94 -9.96 -53.31
N PRO A 31 43.29 -10.50 -54.36
CA PRO A 31 42.53 -9.76 -55.38
C PRO A 31 41.11 -9.34 -54.97
N ASP A 32 40.52 -10.01 -53.98
CA ASP A 32 39.08 -9.90 -53.67
C ASP A 32 38.80 -8.98 -52.48
N PHE A 33 38.74 -7.67 -52.73
CA PHE A 33 38.47 -6.62 -51.73
C PHE A 33 37.04 -6.64 -51.17
N ASN A 34 36.71 -7.67 -50.38
CA ASN A 34 35.43 -7.82 -49.70
C ASN A 34 35.50 -7.22 -48.28
N THR A 35 34.56 -6.32 -47.94
CA THR A 35 34.44 -5.71 -46.61
C THR A 35 33.15 -6.13 -45.91
N VAL A 36 33.27 -6.76 -44.74
CA VAL A 36 32.15 -7.08 -43.85
C VAL A 36 32.18 -6.13 -42.66
N ASN A 37 31.04 -5.54 -42.30
CA ASN A 37 30.91 -4.72 -41.10
C ASN A 37 29.69 -5.09 -40.26
N CYS A 38 29.81 -4.88 -38.95
CA CYS A 38 28.72 -5.02 -37.98
C CYS A 38 28.69 -3.80 -37.06
N ARG A 39 27.51 -3.45 -36.53
CA ARG A 39 27.30 -2.27 -35.69
C ARG A 39 26.63 -2.66 -34.38
N GLY A 40 27.07 -2.05 -33.28
CA GLY A 40 26.46 -2.18 -31.95
C GLY A 40 26.32 -0.82 -31.29
N SER A 41 25.27 -0.64 -30.48
CA SER A 41 25.05 0.60 -29.73
C SER A 41 25.49 0.43 -28.28
N LEU A 42 26.46 1.25 -27.84
CA LEU A 42 26.84 1.36 -26.44
C LEU A 42 26.09 2.55 -25.83
N MET A 43 25.45 2.35 -24.68
CA MET A 43 24.87 3.44 -23.89
C MET A 43 25.41 3.34 -22.47
N VAL A 44 26.08 4.40 -22.02
CA VAL A 44 26.54 4.53 -20.64
C VAL A 44 25.40 5.12 -19.83
N VAL A 45 24.98 4.41 -18.78
CA VAL A 45 23.84 4.78 -17.94
C VAL A 45 24.27 4.97 -16.50
N GLU A 46 23.66 5.94 -15.81
CA GLU A 46 23.73 6.10 -14.36
C GLU A 46 22.33 5.88 -13.78
N PRO A 47 22.13 4.81 -12.98
CA PRO A 47 20.85 4.48 -12.39
C PRO A 47 20.45 5.49 -11.29
N PRO A 48 19.15 5.59 -10.93
CA PRO A 48 18.72 6.50 -9.88
C PRO A 48 19.06 5.88 -8.53
N ALA A 49 19.79 6.58 -7.66
CA ALA A 49 20.17 6.04 -6.34
C ALA A 49 18.95 5.58 -5.52
N ASP A 50 17.87 6.36 -5.56
CA ASP A 50 16.64 6.14 -4.80
C ASP A 50 15.42 5.90 -5.72
N GLY A 51 14.28 5.57 -5.10
CA GLY A 51 13.00 5.54 -5.79
C GLY A 51 12.41 6.93 -6.06
N PRO A 52 11.51 7.05 -7.06
CA PRO A 52 10.83 8.31 -7.33
C PRO A 52 9.97 8.71 -6.14
N VAL A 53 9.85 10.00 -5.84
CA VAL A 53 9.03 10.52 -4.74
C VAL A 53 7.67 10.98 -5.29
N ILE A 54 6.58 10.61 -4.61
CA ILE A 54 5.23 11.11 -4.91
C ILE A 54 4.86 12.18 -3.89
N THR A 55 4.42 13.35 -4.36
CA THR A 55 4.02 14.49 -3.54
C THR A 55 2.61 14.98 -3.90
N GLY A 56 2.02 15.77 -3.00
CA GLY A 56 0.63 16.23 -3.11
C GLY A 56 -0.39 15.19 -2.63
N GLY A 57 -1.63 15.33 -3.10
CA GLY A 57 -2.74 14.44 -2.77
C GLY A 57 -3.37 14.62 -1.38
N ARG A 58 -4.30 13.74 -1.04
CA ARG A 58 -5.05 13.71 0.24
C ARG A 58 -4.94 12.33 0.90
N THR A 59 -5.12 12.27 2.22
CA THR A 59 -5.09 11.03 3.02
C THR A 59 -6.36 10.19 2.94
N LYS A 60 -7.43 10.71 2.32
CA LYS A 60 -8.68 10.02 1.97
C LYS A 60 -9.24 10.67 0.69
N TYR A 61 -9.99 9.88 -0.09
CA TYR A 61 -10.74 10.33 -1.26
C TYR A 61 -12.11 9.65 -1.27
N HIS A 62 -13.15 10.39 -1.66
CA HIS A 62 -14.49 9.88 -1.96
C HIS A 62 -14.68 9.81 -3.48
N VAL A 63 -15.80 9.24 -3.94
CA VAL A 63 -16.17 9.30 -5.37
C VAL A 63 -16.41 10.75 -5.78
N ASN A 64 -16.01 11.12 -7.00
CA ASN A 64 -16.01 12.47 -7.57
C ASN A 64 -15.01 13.46 -6.98
N ASP A 65 -14.17 13.08 -5.99
CA ASP A 65 -12.98 13.88 -5.66
C ASP A 65 -11.99 13.88 -6.82
N THR A 66 -11.33 15.03 -7.06
CA THR A 66 -10.15 15.13 -7.93
C THR A 66 -8.90 14.65 -7.19
N VAL A 67 -8.21 13.67 -7.76
CA VAL A 67 -6.82 13.34 -7.40
C VAL A 67 -5.88 14.23 -8.21
N ASP A 68 -4.88 14.79 -7.54
CA ASP A 68 -3.78 15.54 -8.13
C ASP A 68 -2.50 15.14 -7.38
N LEU A 69 -1.54 14.57 -8.11
CA LEU A 69 -0.29 14.02 -7.58
C LEU A 69 0.86 14.36 -8.52
N VAL A 70 2.00 14.73 -7.96
CA VAL A 70 3.26 14.88 -8.69
C VAL A 70 4.17 13.70 -8.33
N CYS A 71 4.89 13.17 -9.32
CA CYS A 71 5.93 12.17 -9.16
C CYS A 71 7.23 12.73 -9.75
N THR A 72 8.29 12.72 -8.95
CA THR A 72 9.63 13.20 -9.30
C THR A 72 10.60 12.03 -9.22
N SER A 73 11.34 11.73 -10.29
CA SER A 73 12.40 10.73 -10.24
C SER A 73 13.60 11.26 -9.45
N SER A 74 14.42 10.37 -8.90
CA SER A 74 15.78 10.74 -8.52
C SER A 74 16.61 11.07 -9.78
N PRO A 75 17.71 11.83 -9.65
CA PRO A 75 18.60 12.13 -10.77
C PRO A 75 19.09 10.84 -11.45
N SER A 76 19.09 10.82 -12.77
CA SER A 76 19.43 9.64 -13.57
C SER A 76 19.89 10.02 -14.99
N ARG A 77 20.66 9.16 -15.66
CA ARG A 77 21.08 9.38 -17.05
C ARG A 77 21.01 8.07 -17.84
N PRO A 78 20.20 7.94 -18.92
CA PRO A 78 19.18 8.89 -19.40
C PRO A 78 18.07 9.15 -18.36
N PRO A 79 17.22 10.19 -18.55
CA PRO A 79 16.14 10.49 -17.61
C PRO A 79 15.18 9.31 -17.45
N SER A 80 14.85 9.00 -16.20
CA SER A 80 13.92 7.93 -15.85
C SER A 80 12.54 8.12 -16.49
N ARG A 81 12.05 7.12 -17.24
CA ARG A 81 10.68 7.08 -17.74
C ARG A 81 9.71 6.85 -16.58
N LEU A 82 8.95 7.90 -16.22
CA LEU A 82 7.88 7.78 -15.24
C LEU A 82 6.61 7.15 -15.84
N SER A 83 6.03 6.21 -15.08
CA SER A 83 4.76 5.51 -15.38
C SER A 83 3.88 5.43 -14.14
N TRP A 84 2.60 5.78 -14.28
CA TRP A 84 1.61 5.73 -13.21
C TRP A 84 0.73 4.49 -13.32
N LEU A 85 0.41 3.87 -12.18
CA LEU A 85 -0.55 2.78 -12.08
C LEU A 85 -1.61 3.09 -11.02
N ILE A 86 -2.88 2.91 -11.38
CA ILE A 86 -4.06 3.05 -10.51
C ILE A 86 -4.58 1.63 -10.25
N ASN A 87 -4.59 1.21 -8.99
CA ASN A 87 -4.92 -0.15 -8.53
C ASN A 87 -4.15 -1.26 -9.29
N GLY A 88 -2.90 -0.99 -9.70
CA GLY A 88 -2.05 -1.93 -10.43
C GLY A 88 -2.30 -1.99 -11.95
N ARG A 89 -3.28 -1.23 -12.48
CA ARG A 89 -3.47 -1.03 -13.93
C ARG A 89 -2.80 0.28 -14.36
N GLN A 90 -2.21 0.32 -15.56
CA GLN A 90 -1.61 1.54 -16.10
C GLN A 90 -2.65 2.69 -16.14
N ALA A 91 -2.25 3.88 -15.69
CA ALA A 91 -3.07 5.09 -15.81
C ALA A 91 -3.25 5.48 -17.29
N ARG A 92 -4.39 6.07 -17.62
CA ARG A 92 -4.68 6.51 -18.98
C ARG A 92 -3.80 7.71 -19.37
N PRO A 93 -3.33 7.81 -20.64
CA PRO A 93 -2.58 8.98 -21.12
C PRO A 93 -3.27 10.32 -20.83
N GLU A 94 -4.60 10.40 -20.96
CA GLU A 94 -5.39 11.61 -20.71
C GLU A 94 -5.24 12.19 -19.28
N PHE A 95 -4.80 11.37 -18.32
CA PHE A 95 -4.62 11.77 -16.92
C PHE A 95 -3.17 12.12 -16.58
N VAL A 96 -2.21 11.88 -17.49
CA VAL A 96 -0.77 11.88 -17.19
C VAL A 96 -0.03 12.95 -18.00
N THR A 97 0.31 14.05 -17.34
CA THR A 97 1.22 15.06 -17.88
C THR A 97 2.66 14.64 -17.61
N LYS A 98 3.55 14.85 -18.58
CA LYS A 98 5.00 14.68 -18.44
C LYS A 98 5.68 16.01 -18.75
N GLU A 99 6.53 16.46 -17.84
CA GLU A 99 7.29 17.70 -17.99
C GLU A 99 8.60 17.44 -18.73
N ARG A 100 9.31 18.50 -19.14
CA ARG A 100 10.67 18.33 -19.67
C ARG A 100 11.60 17.96 -18.51
N PRO A 101 12.44 16.91 -18.61
CA PRO A 101 13.36 16.56 -17.54
C PRO A 101 14.34 17.71 -17.28
N TYR A 102 14.52 18.05 -16.00
CA TYR A 102 15.49 19.04 -15.55
C TYR A 102 16.89 18.43 -15.54
N MET A 103 17.92 19.18 -15.94
CA MET A 103 19.31 18.74 -15.92
C MET A 103 20.06 19.39 -14.73
N GLY A 104 20.66 18.55 -13.89
CA GLY A 104 21.50 18.98 -12.77
C GLY A 104 22.89 19.46 -13.21
N LYS A 105 23.65 20.04 -12.28
CA LYS A 105 25.03 20.52 -12.50
C LYS A 105 26.03 19.38 -12.75
N ASP A 106 25.67 18.18 -12.29
CA ASP A 106 26.31 16.89 -12.55
C ASP A 106 26.07 16.35 -13.98
N GLY A 107 25.12 16.94 -14.71
CA GLY A 107 24.66 16.42 -16.00
C GLY A 107 23.76 15.18 -15.88
N LEU A 108 23.26 14.87 -14.68
CA LEU A 108 22.15 13.93 -14.47
C LEU A 108 20.82 14.63 -14.75
N MET A 109 19.76 13.85 -14.94
CA MET A 109 18.44 14.35 -15.31
C MET A 109 17.34 13.84 -14.40
N THR A 110 16.49 14.74 -13.95
CA THR A 110 15.33 14.50 -13.10
C THR A 110 14.06 14.63 -13.92
N GLN A 111 13.30 13.54 -14.06
CA GLN A 111 12.01 13.54 -14.73
C GLN A 111 10.89 13.86 -13.74
N ILE A 112 9.95 14.70 -14.14
CA ILE A 112 8.71 14.99 -13.39
C ILE A 112 7.50 14.56 -14.21
N SER A 113 6.48 14.00 -13.56
CA SER A 113 5.18 13.68 -14.17
C SER A 113 4.06 13.89 -13.16
N ARG A 114 2.96 14.48 -13.62
CA ARG A 114 1.77 14.76 -12.82
C ARG A 114 0.61 13.87 -13.26
N LEU A 115 -0.13 13.35 -12.29
CA LEU A 115 -1.33 12.54 -12.49
C LEU A 115 -2.54 13.32 -11.96
N VAL A 116 -3.49 13.65 -12.84
CA VAL A 116 -4.73 14.35 -12.47
C VAL A 116 -5.94 13.59 -13.03
N PHE A 117 -6.85 13.17 -12.16
CA PHE A 117 -8.10 12.52 -12.57
C PHE A 117 -9.22 12.65 -11.53
N VAL A 118 -10.47 12.62 -11.99
CA VAL A 118 -11.64 12.53 -11.12
C VAL A 118 -11.89 11.07 -10.76
N THR A 119 -12.02 10.79 -9.47
CA THR A 119 -12.30 9.45 -8.94
C THR A 119 -13.70 8.97 -9.30
N ARG A 120 -13.84 7.66 -9.54
CA ARG A 120 -15.08 6.98 -9.94
C ARG A 120 -15.25 5.73 -9.07
N PRO A 121 -16.46 5.13 -8.94
CA PRO A 121 -16.65 3.90 -8.15
C PRO A 121 -15.69 2.77 -8.57
N SER A 122 -15.44 2.63 -9.88
CA SER A 122 -14.47 1.68 -10.45
C SER A 122 -13.01 1.89 -10.03
N HIS A 123 -12.68 3.03 -9.39
CA HIS A 123 -11.34 3.31 -8.86
C HIS A 123 -11.17 2.89 -7.39
N PHE A 124 -12.21 2.38 -6.71
CA PHE A 124 -12.15 1.94 -5.31
C PHE A 124 -12.31 0.42 -5.18
N HIS A 125 -11.20 -0.33 -5.22
CA HIS A 125 -11.23 -1.79 -5.06
C HIS A 125 -11.17 -2.13 -3.56
N GLY A 126 -12.24 -2.76 -3.04
CA GLY A 126 -12.37 -3.02 -1.60
C GLY A 126 -12.34 -1.74 -0.75
N GLY A 127 -12.99 -0.67 -1.24
CA GLY A 127 -13.00 0.65 -0.62
C GLY A 127 -11.68 1.42 -0.68
N LYS A 128 -10.65 0.89 -1.36
CA LYS A 128 -9.30 1.47 -1.38
C LYS A 128 -8.90 1.91 -2.78
N LEU A 129 -8.35 3.12 -2.87
CA LEU A 129 -7.62 3.63 -4.02
C LEU A 129 -6.12 3.45 -3.76
N LYS A 130 -5.42 2.77 -4.65
CA LYS A 130 -3.95 2.62 -4.61
C LYS A 130 -3.35 3.27 -5.84
N ILE A 131 -2.38 4.18 -5.67
CA ILE A 131 -1.65 4.78 -6.78
C ILE A 131 -0.16 4.47 -6.62
N LYS A 132 0.50 4.12 -7.71
CA LYS A 132 1.93 3.78 -7.78
C LYS A 132 2.58 4.59 -8.90
N CYS A 133 3.77 5.12 -8.67
CA CYS A 133 4.63 5.69 -9.70
C CYS A 133 5.88 4.79 -9.84
N VAL A 134 6.25 4.45 -11.06
CA VAL A 134 7.41 3.62 -11.40
C VAL A 134 8.39 4.45 -12.23
N ALA A 135 9.68 4.37 -11.91
CA ALA A 135 10.78 4.96 -12.65
C ALA A 135 11.63 3.84 -13.29
N ASP A 136 11.95 4.01 -14.58
CA ASP A 136 12.58 3.00 -15.44
C ASP A 136 13.51 3.68 -16.46
N ILE A 137 14.80 3.31 -16.50
CA ILE A 137 15.81 3.97 -17.37
C ILE A 137 16.05 3.18 -18.66
N THR A 138 16.16 1.85 -18.57
CA THR A 138 16.27 0.90 -19.67
C THR A 138 15.29 -0.26 -19.41
N GLY A 139 14.55 -0.68 -20.45
CA GLY A 139 13.36 -1.54 -20.27
C GLY A 139 13.65 -2.93 -19.68
N GLU A 140 14.90 -3.38 -19.77
CA GLU A 140 15.40 -4.60 -19.14
C GLU A 140 16.00 -4.28 -17.76
N THR A 141 15.17 -4.51 -16.72
CA THR A 141 15.47 -4.94 -15.33
C THR A 141 16.54 -4.22 -14.48
N LEU A 142 17.42 -3.39 -15.04
CA LEU A 142 18.63 -2.86 -14.38
C LEU A 142 18.34 -1.81 -13.30
N ALA A 143 17.31 -0.98 -13.48
CA ALA A 143 16.85 -0.02 -12.48
C ALA A 143 15.34 0.23 -12.65
N LYS A 144 14.52 -0.47 -11.86
CA LYS A 144 13.06 -0.32 -11.78
C LYS A 144 12.65 0.03 -10.35
N HIS A 145 12.66 1.31 -10.02
CA HIS A 145 12.25 1.79 -8.69
C HIS A 145 10.81 2.28 -8.68
N SER A 146 10.17 2.33 -7.51
CA SER A 146 8.79 2.82 -7.42
C SER A 146 8.38 3.30 -6.04
N ALA A 147 7.64 4.40 -5.99
CA ALA A 147 6.85 4.79 -4.83
C ALA A 147 5.37 4.45 -4.99
N PHE A 148 4.70 4.39 -3.86
CA PHE A 148 3.24 4.38 -3.77
C PHE A 148 2.80 5.72 -3.16
N SER A 149 1.68 6.26 -3.63
CA SER A 149 0.95 7.27 -2.83
C SER A 149 0.69 6.65 -1.46
N HIS A 150 0.98 7.35 -0.37
CA HIS A 150 0.89 6.80 0.99
C HIS A 150 -0.42 6.04 1.19
N SER A 151 -0.34 4.72 1.38
CA SER A 151 -1.53 3.89 1.54
C SER A 151 -2.28 4.36 2.77
N PHE A 152 -3.56 4.69 2.60
CA PHE A 152 -4.34 5.37 3.62
C PHE A 152 -4.48 4.51 4.89
N LYS A 153 -3.63 4.79 5.89
CA LYS A 153 -3.78 4.28 7.27
C LYS A 153 -5.03 4.92 7.88
N GLN A 154 -6.17 4.31 7.59
CA GLN A 154 -7.51 4.89 7.79
C GLN A 154 -7.93 5.07 9.26
N TRP A 155 -7.11 4.62 10.23
CA TRP A 155 -7.45 4.50 11.66
C TRP A 155 -6.37 4.98 12.66
N GLU A 156 -5.09 4.77 12.37
CA GLU A 156 -4.09 4.39 13.39
C GLU A 156 -3.47 5.51 14.25
N ARG A 157 -3.86 6.79 14.10
CA ARG A 157 -3.24 7.90 14.87
C ARG A 157 -4.15 9.04 15.37
N LEU A 158 -5.48 9.00 15.16
CA LEU A 158 -6.37 10.11 15.60
C LEU A 158 -7.67 9.68 16.30
N PHE A 159 -7.99 8.39 16.37
CA PHE A 159 -9.27 7.91 16.94
C PHE A 159 -9.23 7.60 18.45
N LEU A 160 -8.06 7.51 19.10
CA LEU A 160 -7.97 7.12 20.52
C LEU A 160 -8.01 8.31 21.51
N ASP A 161 -7.57 9.50 21.12
CA ASP A 161 -7.66 10.70 21.98
C ASP A 161 -8.92 11.56 21.72
N SER A 162 -9.48 11.51 20.51
CA SER A 162 -10.65 12.32 20.14
C SER A 162 -12.00 11.75 20.56
N TYR A 163 -12.06 10.45 20.88
CA TYR A 163 -13.29 9.76 21.28
C TYR A 163 -13.23 9.22 22.72
N ARG A 164 -12.82 10.09 23.66
CA ARG A 164 -13.14 9.95 25.10
C ARG A 164 -14.43 10.74 25.38
N PRO A 165 -15.61 10.11 25.49
CA PRO A 165 -16.84 10.83 25.79
C PRO A 165 -16.76 11.44 27.19
N ARG A 166 -17.08 12.73 27.32
CA ARG A 166 -17.68 13.20 28.57
C ARG A 166 -19.12 12.68 28.61
N GLU A 167 -19.51 12.19 29.78
CA GLU A 167 -20.91 11.92 30.17
C GLU A 167 -21.66 10.80 29.42
N LEU A 168 -21.17 9.56 29.59
CA LEU A 168 -22.07 8.44 29.94
C LEU A 168 -21.54 7.76 31.22
N ARG A 169 -21.90 8.31 32.39
CA ARG A 169 -21.44 7.83 33.70
C ARG A 169 -22.27 6.66 34.25
N THR A 170 -22.51 5.64 33.42
CA THR A 170 -22.97 4.32 33.87
C THR A 170 -21.76 3.41 34.04
N SER A 171 -21.23 3.32 35.26
CA SER A 171 -20.10 2.44 35.58
C SER A 171 -20.56 0.98 35.54
N TYR A 172 -20.31 0.32 34.41
CA TYR A 172 -20.40 -1.13 34.30
C TYR A 172 -19.13 -1.76 34.88
N SER A 173 -19.29 -2.61 35.88
CA SER A 173 -18.24 -3.42 36.48
C SER A 173 -18.23 -4.79 35.80
N PHE A 174 -17.08 -5.17 35.22
CA PHE A 174 -16.95 -6.49 34.62
C PHE A 174 -16.49 -7.53 35.64
N VAL A 175 -17.20 -8.65 35.71
CA VAL A 175 -16.95 -9.75 36.63
C VAL A 175 -16.53 -10.97 35.82
N GLN A 176 -15.37 -11.54 36.12
CA GLN A 176 -14.88 -12.73 35.46
C GLN A 176 -15.49 -13.98 36.10
N THR A 177 -16.16 -14.79 35.29
CA THR A 177 -16.80 -16.05 35.69
C THR A 177 -16.14 -17.22 34.95
N GLN A 178 -16.43 -18.47 35.37
CA GLN A 178 -15.97 -19.67 34.68
C GLN A 178 -16.45 -19.75 33.21
N ASN A 179 -17.53 -19.03 32.87
CA ASN A 179 -18.12 -18.99 31.52
C ASN A 179 -17.79 -17.69 30.76
N GLY A 180 -16.87 -16.86 31.26
CA GLY A 180 -16.44 -15.61 30.62
C GLY A 180 -16.72 -14.34 31.43
N LEU A 181 -16.53 -13.18 30.81
CA LEU A 181 -16.71 -11.86 31.41
C LEU A 181 -18.17 -11.39 31.29
N VAL A 182 -18.80 -11.09 32.43
CA VAL A 182 -20.15 -10.52 32.50
C VAL A 182 -20.05 -9.06 32.92
N GLY A 183 -20.64 -8.15 32.14
CA GLY A 183 -20.74 -6.73 32.49
C GLY A 183 -21.99 -6.46 33.32
N MET A 184 -21.83 -5.95 34.53
CA MET A 184 -22.92 -5.59 35.45
C MET A 184 -22.97 -4.08 35.68
N ASN A 185 -24.15 -3.47 35.66
CA ASN A 185 -24.31 -2.06 36.03
C ASN A 185 -24.12 -1.85 37.54
N ARG A 186 -23.92 -0.60 37.98
CA ARG A 186 -23.64 -0.29 39.40
C ARG A 186 -24.71 -0.80 40.39
N ARG A 187 -25.98 -0.87 39.99
CA ARG A 187 -27.06 -1.41 40.85
C ARG A 187 -26.98 -2.93 40.95
N GLU A 188 -26.76 -3.62 39.83
CA GLU A 188 -26.55 -5.08 39.79
C GLU A 188 -25.32 -5.50 40.61
N PHE A 189 -24.22 -4.76 40.47
CA PHE A 189 -22.99 -5.02 41.23
C PHE A 189 -23.20 -4.81 42.73
N GLN A 190 -23.89 -3.74 43.14
CA GLN A 190 -24.24 -3.53 44.55
C GLN A 190 -25.13 -4.66 45.07
N HIS A 191 -26.20 -5.01 44.35
CA HIS A 191 -27.12 -6.10 44.71
C HIS A 191 -26.42 -7.48 44.79
N MET A 192 -25.31 -7.67 44.08
CA MET A 192 -24.44 -8.87 44.13
C MET A 192 -23.36 -8.80 45.23
N GLN A 193 -23.07 -7.61 45.78
CA GLN A 193 -22.29 -7.46 47.02
C GLN A 193 -23.17 -7.64 48.25
N ASP A 194 -24.35 -7.00 48.28
CA ASP A 194 -25.29 -7.05 49.41
C ASP A 194 -25.77 -8.49 49.66
N SER A 195 -26.01 -9.26 48.60
CA SER A 195 -26.37 -10.70 48.70
C SER A 195 -25.21 -11.61 49.13
N LYS A 196 -23.94 -11.17 49.05
CA LYS A 196 -22.81 -11.89 49.68
C LYS A 196 -22.78 -11.71 51.20
N GLY A 197 -23.48 -10.73 51.75
CA GLY A 197 -23.70 -10.58 53.19
C GLY A 197 -24.69 -11.59 53.80
N LEU A 198 -25.31 -12.45 52.99
CA LEU A 198 -26.38 -13.37 53.42
C LEU A 198 -26.03 -14.87 53.31
N ILE A 199 -24.76 -15.21 53.06
CA ILE A 199 -24.28 -16.59 53.22
C ILE A 199 -23.99 -16.84 54.70
N GLN A 200 -25.03 -17.21 55.45
CA GLN A 200 -24.84 -17.80 56.79
C GLN A 200 -24.11 -19.13 56.67
N THR A 201 -23.08 -19.34 57.49
CA THR A 201 -22.35 -20.61 57.60
C THR A 201 -23.25 -21.69 58.20
N PRO A 202 -23.48 -22.83 57.52
CA PRO A 202 -24.35 -23.87 58.02
C PRO A 202 -23.60 -24.84 58.95
N GLU A 203 -23.75 -24.69 60.26
CA GLU A 203 -23.43 -25.73 61.25
C GLU A 203 -24.62 -26.08 62.15
N SER A 204 -24.64 -27.33 62.63
CA SER A 204 -25.58 -27.91 63.61
C SER A 204 -27.05 -28.14 63.18
N HIS A 205 -27.28 -29.31 62.57
CA HIS A 205 -28.45 -30.21 62.76
C HIS A 205 -29.79 -29.67 63.32
N LYS A 206 -30.88 -29.77 62.53
CA LYS A 206 -31.95 -30.79 62.75
C LYS A 206 -33.12 -30.78 61.72
N LYS A 207 -33.41 -31.99 61.23
CA LYS A 207 -34.70 -32.60 60.78
C LYS A 207 -35.68 -31.86 59.84
N LEU A 208 -36.17 -32.66 58.88
CA LEU A 208 -37.25 -32.43 57.92
C LEU A 208 -38.62 -32.12 58.58
N LYS A 209 -39.43 -31.33 57.87
CA LYS A 209 -40.78 -31.69 57.37
C LYS A 209 -41.06 -30.85 56.10
N THR A 210 -41.40 -31.46 54.95
CA THR A 210 -42.78 -31.62 54.39
C THR A 210 -43.55 -30.29 54.36
N ASP A 211 -44.10 -29.81 53.23
CA ASP A 211 -44.83 -30.55 52.18
C ASP A 211 -44.70 -29.99 50.73
N SER A 212 -45.24 -30.75 49.78
CA SER A 212 -45.52 -30.43 48.36
C SER A 212 -47.01 -30.03 48.19
N PRO A 213 -47.51 -29.38 47.09
CA PRO A 213 -47.19 -29.72 45.69
C PRO A 213 -47.24 -28.63 44.58
N TRP A 214 -46.77 -29.09 43.40
CA TRP A 214 -46.88 -28.61 42.00
C TRP A 214 -48.34 -28.41 41.47
N PRO A 215 -48.60 -28.07 40.17
CA PRO A 215 -47.79 -27.50 39.04
C PRO A 215 -48.43 -26.16 38.51
N ARG A 216 -48.48 -25.64 37.25
CA ARG A 216 -48.15 -26.04 35.83
C ARG A 216 -47.75 -24.85 34.92
N PHE A 217 -46.78 -25.11 34.02
CA PHE A 217 -46.63 -24.81 32.57
C PHE A 217 -47.37 -23.69 31.78
N ALA A 218 -46.63 -23.22 30.75
CA ALA A 218 -47.02 -22.90 29.35
C ALA A 218 -47.52 -21.48 28.92
N SER A 219 -46.59 -20.76 28.26
CA SER A 219 -46.62 -20.13 26.91
C SER A 219 -47.89 -19.49 26.28
N PRO A 220 -47.75 -18.41 25.48
CA PRO A 220 -48.86 -17.64 24.89
C PRO A 220 -49.36 -18.14 23.51
N GLY A 221 -50.60 -17.75 23.14
CA GLY A 221 -51.24 -18.02 21.84
C GLY A 221 -52.03 -16.81 21.29
N VAL A 222 -52.22 -16.76 19.96
CA VAL A 222 -52.57 -15.54 19.20
C VAL A 222 -54.08 -15.31 18.97
N ALA A 223 -54.45 -14.02 19.02
CA ALA A 223 -55.67 -13.29 18.67
C ALA A 223 -56.79 -13.90 17.77
N GLY A 224 -58.03 -13.57 18.18
CA GLY A 224 -59.21 -13.29 17.31
C GLY A 224 -60.03 -14.49 16.82
N ARG A 225 -61.26 -14.32 16.31
CA ARG A 225 -62.27 -13.23 16.41
C ARG A 225 -63.61 -13.82 15.92
N GLU A 226 -64.73 -13.33 16.48
CA GLU A 226 -66.13 -13.80 16.30
C GLU A 226 -66.45 -15.14 16.98
#